data_AF-A0A7Z9GCW4-F1
#
_entry.id   AF-A0A7Z9GCW4-F1
#
_cell.length_a   1.000
_cell.length_b   1.000
_cell.length_c   1.000
_cell.angle_alpha   90.00
_cell.angle_beta   90.00
_cell.angle_gamma   90.00
#
_symmetry.space_group_name_H-M   'P 1'
#
loop_
_entity.id
_entity.type
_entity.pdbx_description
1 polymer ?
#
loop_
_entity_poly.entity_id
_entity_poly.type
_entity_poly.pdbx_seq_one_letter_code
_entity_poly.pdbx_strand_id
1 'polypeptide(L)' 'FNNVENIRQVGTIVAFELKTGGETSYFNEDRDRIYNFFMDKKILLRPLGNVIYILPPLCITEAELNQVYDGILAFLADYR' A
#
# COMPACT_ATOMS: atom_id res chain seq x y z
N PHE A 1 7.20 11.91 2.44
CA PHE A 1 7.37 10.46 2.61
C PHE A 1 8.73 10.07 2.05
N ASN A 2 9.75 9.93 2.90
CA ASN A 2 11.11 9.55 2.47
C ASN A 2 11.30 8.02 2.42
N ASN A 3 10.27 7.27 2.83
CA ASN A 3 10.15 5.83 2.97
C ASN A 3 9.55 5.13 1.72
N VAL A 4 9.43 5.84 0.60
CA VAL A 4 8.86 5.31 -0.65
C VAL A 4 9.87 5.43 -1.80
N GLU A 5 9.92 4.44 -2.68
CA GLU A 5 10.72 4.41 -3.90
C GLU A 5 10.03 3.69 -5.06
N ASN A 6 10.60 3.79 -6.27
CA ASN A 6 10.13 3.11 -7.48
C ASN A 6 8.63 3.26 -7.78
N ILE A 7 8.10 4.47 -7.57
CA ILE A 7 6.71 4.81 -7.86
C ILE A 7 6.46 4.68 -9.36
N ARG A 8 5.43 3.93 -9.72
CA ARG A 8 5.02 3.68 -11.11
C ARG A 8 3.51 3.61 -11.21
N GLN A 9 3.00 4.04 -12.37
CA GLN A 9 1.57 4.06 -12.65
C GLN A 9 1.31 3.69 -14.11
N VAL A 10 0.27 2.89 -14.33
CA VAL A 10 -0.32 2.66 -15.67
C VAL A 10 -1.84 2.58 -15.52
N GLY A 11 -2.56 3.50 -16.16
CA GLY A 11 -4.01 3.59 -16.03
C GLY A 11 -4.44 3.79 -14.56
N THR A 12 -5.35 2.93 -14.09
CA THR A 12 -5.84 2.93 -12.70
C THR A 12 -4.92 2.17 -11.73
N ILE A 13 -3.81 1.61 -12.22
CA ILE A 13 -2.86 0.84 -11.42
C ILE A 13 -1.75 1.76 -10.94
N VAL A 14 -1.56 1.83 -9.62
CA VAL A 14 -0.41 2.49 -8.99
C VAL A 14 0.36 1.44 -8.20
N ALA A 15 1.68 1.44 -8.29
CA ALA A 15 2.53 0.62 -7.44
C ALA A 15 3.76 1.39 -6.99
N PHE A 16 4.26 1.09 -5.80
CA PHE A 16 5.48 1.66 -5.25
C PHE A 16 6.10 0.70 -4.24
N GLU A 17 7.37 0.91 -3.95
CA GLU A 17 8.14 0.11 -2.99
C GLU A 17 8.34 0.89 -1.69
N LEU A 18 8.15 0.21 -0.57
CA LEU A 18 8.51 0.71 0.75
C LEU A 18 10.01 0.50 0.95
N LYS A 19 10.70 1.55 1.42
CA LYS A 19 12.09 1.44 1.84
C LYS A 19 12.14 0.65 3.14
N THR A 20 12.63 -0.57 3.06
CA THR A 20 12.88 -1.41 4.23
C THR A 20 14.32 -1.19 4.67
N GLY A 21 14.55 -0.91 5.96
CA GLY A 21 15.89 -0.62 6.50
C GLY A 21 16.80 -1.85 6.63
N GLY A 22 16.34 -3.04 6.24
CA GLY A 22 17.07 -4.30 6.31
C GLY A 22 17.05 -5.05 4.97
N GLU A 23 17.77 -6.18 4.89
CA GLU A 23 17.68 -7.06 3.72
C GLU A 23 16.21 -7.38 3.43
N THR A 24 15.83 -7.30 2.16
CA THR A 24 14.49 -7.62 1.63
C THR A 24 14.18 -9.10 1.87
N SER A 25 13.95 -9.46 3.13
CA SER A 25 13.51 -10.78 3.52
C SER A 25 12.05 -10.84 3.13
N TYR A 26 11.79 -11.70 2.14
CA TYR A 26 10.49 -12.06 1.62
C TYR A 26 9.50 -12.57 2.70
N PHE A 27 9.92 -12.69 3.96
CA PHE A 27 9.25 -13.42 5.01
C PHE A 27 8.59 -12.51 6.07
N ASN A 28 7.28 -12.43 5.90
CA ASN A 28 6.20 -12.36 6.89
C ASN A 28 5.95 -11.08 7.71
N GLU A 29 6.93 -10.43 8.34
CA GLU A 29 6.57 -9.44 9.39
C GLU A 29 5.88 -8.17 8.85
N ASP A 30 6.43 -7.56 7.80
CA ASP A 30 5.83 -6.35 7.22
C ASP A 30 4.52 -6.65 6.47
N ARG A 31 4.41 -7.86 5.90
CA ARG A 31 3.22 -8.26 5.13
C ARG A 31 1.97 -8.29 5.99
N ASP A 32 2.05 -8.93 7.17
CA ASP A 32 0.92 -9.06 8.07
C ASP A 32 0.58 -7.71 8.72
N ARG A 33 1.58 -6.88 9.05
CA ARG A 33 1.38 -5.51 9.52
C ARG A 33 0.62 -4.67 8.50
N ILE A 34 1.09 -4.65 7.25
CA ILE A 34 0.44 -3.95 6.13
C ILE A 34 -0.98 -4.46 5.97
N TYR A 35 -1.15 -5.78 5.84
CA TYR A 35 -2.45 -6.41 5.61
C TYR A 35 -3.46 -6.04 6.70
N ASN A 36 -3.10 -6.22 7.98
CA ASN A 36 -3.98 -5.92 9.10
C ASN A 36 -4.31 -4.42 9.18
N PHE A 37 -3.34 -3.53 8.96
CA PHE A 37 -3.57 -2.08 8.97
C PHE A 37 -4.63 -1.66 7.95
N PHE A 38 -4.55 -2.19 6.73
CA PHE A 38 -5.52 -1.88 5.67
C PHE A 38 -6.87 -2.58 5.92
N MET A 39 -6.85 -3.81 6.44
CA MET A 39 -8.07 -4.56 6.74
C MET A 39 -8.90 -3.88 7.83
N ASP A 40 -8.27 -3.31 8.86
CA ASP A 40 -8.94 -2.52 9.90
C ASP A 40 -9.62 -1.26 9.34
N LYS A 41 -9.13 -0.75 8.22
CA LYS A 41 -9.71 0.38 7.46
C LYS A 41 -10.70 -0.06 6.39
N LYS A 42 -11.06 -1.34 6.37
CA LYS A 42 -11.92 -1.98 5.35
C LYS A 42 -11.37 -1.87 3.93
N ILE A 43 -10.05 -1.84 3.78
CA ILE A 43 -9.35 -1.82 2.50
C ILE A 43 -8.69 -3.19 2.31
N LEU A 44 -9.15 -3.95 1.32
CA LEU A 44 -8.52 -5.23 0.98
C LEU A 44 -7.29 -4.97 0.12
N LEU A 45 -6.14 -4.81 0.78
CA LEU A 45 -4.85 -4.61 0.13
C LEU A 45 -3.96 -5.83 0.34
N ARG A 46 -3.45 -6.43 -0.74
CA ARG A 46 -2.54 -7.58 -0.68
C ARG A 46 -1.15 -7.16 -1.15
N PRO A 47 -0.20 -6.86 -0.25
CA PRO A 47 1.14 -6.44 -0.66
C PRO A 47 1.93 -7.61 -1.29
N LEU A 48 2.94 -7.28 -2.08
CA LEU A 48 3.91 -8.23 -2.65
C LEU A 48 5.30 -7.88 -2.13
N GLY A 49 5.71 -8.50 -1.02
CA GLY A 49 6.91 -8.08 -0.29
C GLY A 49 6.76 -6.65 0.22
N ASN A 50 7.71 -5.79 -0.13
CA ASN A 50 7.67 -4.35 0.16
C ASN A 50 6.90 -3.53 -0.90
N VAL A 51 6.30 -4.16 -1.90
CA VAL A 51 5.51 -3.47 -2.93
C VAL A 51 4.07 -3.29 -2.48
N ILE A 52 3.64 -2.04 -2.42
CA ILE A 52 2.23 -1.66 -2.30
C ILE A 52 1.69 -1.37 -3.70
N TYR A 53 0.48 -1.85 -3.99
CA TYR A 53 -0.20 -1.52 -5.23
C TYR A 53 -1.70 -1.31 -5.02
N ILE A 54 -2.28 -0.51 -5.90
CA ILE A 54 -3.71 -0.25 -6.01
C ILE A 54 -4.15 -0.74 -7.37
N LEU A 55 -5.16 -1.60 -7.40
CA LEU A 55 -5.86 -2.04 -8.60
C LEU A 55 -7.35 -1.98 -8.29
N PRO A 56 -7.96 -0.78 -8.33
CA PRO A 56 -9.36 -0.65 -7.98
C PRO A 56 -10.23 -1.19 -9.12
N PRO A 57 -11.45 -1.69 -8.82
CA PRO A 57 -12.45 -1.97 -9.85
C PRO A 57 -12.71 -0.72 -10.71
N LEU A 58 -12.95 -0.89 -12.01
CA LEU A 58 -13.20 0.26 -12.90
C LEU A 58 -14.50 1.02 -12.57
N CYS A 59 -15.39 0.41 -11.80
CA CYS A 59 -16.62 1.02 -11.31
C CYS A 59 -16.49 1.65 -9.91
N ILE A 60 -15.28 1.75 -9.34
CA ILE A 60 -15.05 2.37 -8.03
C ILE A 60 -15.56 3.82 -8.04
N THR A 61 -16.21 4.25 -6.96
CA THR A 61 -16.62 5.63 -6.79
C THR A 61 -15.46 6.51 -6.31
N GLU A 62 -15.56 7.82 -6.53
CA GLU A 62 -14.56 8.78 -6.04
C GLU A 62 -14.41 8.72 -4.50
N ALA A 63 -15.51 8.53 -3.78
CA ALA A 63 -15.49 8.42 -2.32
C ALA A 63 -14.75 7.16 -1.84
N GLU A 64 -14.99 6.01 -2.47
CA GLU A 64 -14.28 4.76 -2.15
C GLU A 64 -12.79 4.85 -2.52
N LEU A 65 -12.49 5.48 -3.66
CA LEU A 65 -11.10 5.68 -4.08
C LEU A 65 -10.35 6.60 -3.11
N ASN A 66 -10.99 7.68 -2.64
CA ASN A 66 -10.44 8.57 -1.62
C ASN A 66 -10.20 7.83 -0.30
N GLN A 67 -11.10 6.93 0.13
CA GLN A 67 -10.87 6.09 1.30
C GLN A 67 -9.58 5.24 1.15
N VAL A 68 -9.33 4.68 -0.03
CA VAL A 68 -8.10 3.92 -0.29
C VAL A 68 -6.87 4.83 -0.21
N TYR A 69 -6.91 6.01 -0.80
CA TYR A 69 -5.82 6.98 -0.74
C TYR A 69 -5.53 7.46 0.68
N ASP A 70 -6.56 7.79 1.46
CA ASP A 70 -6.43 8.17 2.87
C ASP A 70 -5.81 7.04 3.69
N GLY A 71 -6.22 5.79 3.43
CA GLY A 71 -5.61 4.61 4.05
C GLY A 71 -4.11 4.50 3.75
N ILE A 72 -3.71 4.74 2.50
CA ILE A 72 -2.30 4.69 2.09
C ILE A 72 -1.49 5.81 2.73
N LEU A 73 -2.00 7.04 2.71
CA LEU A 73 -1.32 8.18 3.32
C LEU A 73 -1.17 8.01 4.83
N ALA A 74 -2.20 7.48 5.50
CA ALA A 74 -2.15 7.15 6.92
C ALA A 74 -1.11 6.07 7.20
N PHE A 75 -1.05 5.01 6.38
CA PHE A 75 -0.05 3.96 6.51
C PHE A 75 1.37 4.52 6.37
N LEU A 76 1.62 5.31 5.32
CA LEU A 76 2.94 5.89 5.06
C LEU A 76 3.40 6.89 6.14
N ALA A 77 2.46 7.52 6.84
CA ALA A 77 2.75 8.40 7.98
C ALA A 77 3.11 7.60 9.26
N ASP A 78 2.53 6.42 9.45
CA ASP A 78 2.83 5.50 10.55
C ASP A 78 4.08 4.63 10.29
N TYR A 79 4.37 4.36 9.02
CA TYR A 79 5.47 3.51 8.59
C TYR A 79 6.82 4.20 8.79
N ARG A 80 7.51 3.85 9.87
CA ARG A 80 8.85 4.29 10.25
C ARG A 80 9.88 3.22 9.98
#